data_AF-A0A6J0PP57-F1
#
_entry.id   AF-A0A6J0PP57-F1
#
_cell.length_a   1.000
_cell.length_b   1.000
_cell.length_c   1.000
_cell.angle_alpha   90.00
_cell.angle_beta   90.00
_cell.angle_gamma   90.00
#
_symmetry.space_group_name_H-M   'P 1'
#
loop_
_entity.id
_entity.type
_entity.pdbx_description
1 polymer ?
#
loop_
_entity_poly.entity_id
_entity_poly.type
_entity_poly.pdbx_seq_one_letter_code
_entity_poly.pdbx_strand_id
1 'polypeptide(L)'
;MASWESAERQEEVVEEARVCINKALTDDELRAVLARLEREEEKDTFGLVCKRWLRLQSSERRRLRARAGPAMLRRMADRFSSLVELDLSQSVSRSFYPGVTDSDLSVIATGFRGLRILNLQNCKGVTDAGMITLGNGLP
;
A
#
# COMPACT_ATOMS: atom_id res chain seq x y z
N MET A 1 36.09 24.04 -61.42
CA MET A 1 35.10 22.94 -61.41
C MET A 1 35.59 21.87 -60.45
N ALA A 2 35.40 22.10 -59.15
CA ALA A 2 35.75 21.13 -58.12
C ALA A 2 34.47 20.43 -57.67
N SER A 3 34.49 19.11 -57.81
CA SER A 3 33.52 18.12 -57.37
C SER A 3 33.00 18.41 -55.97
N TRP A 4 31.72 18.76 -55.88
CA TRP A 4 30.94 18.82 -54.63
C TRP A 4 29.82 17.76 -54.67
N GLU A 5 30.09 16.58 -55.20
CA GLU A 5 29.18 15.45 -55.04
C GLU A 5 29.65 14.56 -53.88
N SER A 6 28.68 14.22 -53.04
CA SER A 6 28.69 13.08 -52.12
C SER A 6 29.46 13.24 -50.81
N ALA A 7 28.79 13.82 -49.82
CA ALA A 7 28.78 13.26 -48.46
C ALA A 7 27.64 13.87 -47.65
N GLU A 8 26.39 13.71 -48.10
CA GLU A 8 25.27 13.64 -47.16
C GLU A 8 25.44 12.35 -46.38
N ARG A 9 26.29 12.42 -45.37
CA ARG A 9 26.36 11.44 -44.30
C ARG A 9 25.01 11.58 -43.59
N GLN A 10 24.03 10.80 -44.03
CA GLN A 10 22.79 10.58 -43.30
C GLN A 10 23.22 10.12 -41.91
N GLU A 11 23.22 11.04 -40.95
CA GLU A 11 23.19 10.71 -39.55
C GLU A 11 21.86 9.98 -39.35
N GLU A 12 21.92 8.66 -39.45
CA GLU A 12 20.89 7.76 -38.98
C GLU A 12 20.82 7.98 -37.46
N VAL A 13 20.04 8.99 -37.07
CA VAL A 13 19.64 9.20 -35.69
C VAL A 13 18.79 7.99 -35.35
N VAL A 14 19.45 6.94 -34.83
CA VAL A 14 18.76 5.90 -34.09
C VAL A 14 18.18 6.63 -32.88
N GLU A 15 16.94 7.08 -33.06
CA GLU A 15 16.08 7.54 -31.98
C GLU A 15 15.88 6.31 -31.10
N GLU A 16 16.83 6.03 -30.20
CA GLU A 16 16.66 5.12 -29.08
C GLU A 16 15.50 5.69 -28.28
N ALA A 17 14.29 5.31 -28.68
CA ALA A 17 13.06 5.73 -28.05
C ALA A 17 13.19 5.34 -26.59
N ARG A 18 13.50 6.33 -25.73
CA ARG A 18 13.79 6.10 -24.31
C ARG A 18 12.61 5.34 -23.73
N VAL A 19 12.83 4.03 -23.50
CA VAL A 19 11.76 3.13 -23.10
C VAL A 19 11.28 3.60 -21.74
N CYS A 20 10.07 4.19 -21.71
CA CYS A 20 9.49 4.64 -20.45
C CYS A 20 9.09 3.40 -19.65
N ILE A 21 9.74 3.18 -18.51
CA ILE A 21 9.51 2.02 -17.64
C ILE A 21 8.02 1.82 -17.31
N ASN A 22 7.28 2.93 -17.13
CA ASN A 22 5.85 2.92 -16.82
C ASN A 22 4.96 2.40 -17.96
N LYS A 23 5.46 2.40 -19.20
CA LYS A 23 4.79 1.84 -20.38
C LYS A 23 5.29 0.44 -20.72
N ALA A 24 6.57 0.18 -20.47
CA ALA A 24 7.21 -1.08 -20.82
C ALA A 24 6.82 -2.22 -19.88
N LEU A 25 6.74 -1.96 -18.58
CA LEU A 25 6.42 -2.99 -17.59
C LEU A 25 4.91 -3.16 -17.41
N THR A 26 4.45 -4.39 -17.51
CA THR A 26 3.11 -4.88 -17.16
C THR A 26 2.92 -4.89 -15.63
N ASP A 27 1.67 -5.05 -15.17
CA ASP A 27 1.40 -5.11 -13.73
C ASP A 27 2.06 -6.33 -13.07
N ASP A 28 2.15 -7.45 -13.77
CA ASP A 28 2.75 -8.68 -13.25
C ASP A 28 4.27 -8.55 -13.09
N GLU A 29 4.95 -7.91 -14.03
CA GLU A 29 6.38 -7.60 -13.90
C GLU A 29 6.63 -6.63 -12.74
N LEU A 30 5.79 -5.61 -12.57
CA LEU A 30 5.87 -4.69 -11.44
C LEU A 30 5.63 -5.39 -10.09
N ARG A 31 4.67 -6.33 -10.03
CA ARG A 31 4.47 -7.18 -8.85
C ARG A 31 5.68 -8.07 -8.57
N ALA A 32 6.28 -8.64 -9.60
CA ALA A 32 7.49 -9.47 -9.45
C ALA A 32 8.67 -8.66 -8.92
N VAL A 33 8.84 -7.41 -9.37
CA VAL A 33 9.84 -6.49 -8.82
C VAL A 33 9.52 -6.17 -7.36
N LEU A 34 8.27 -5.79 -7.05
CA LEU A 34 7.84 -5.46 -5.69
C LEU A 34 8.06 -6.64 -4.72
N ALA A 35 7.79 -7.87 -5.15
CA ALA A 35 7.97 -9.08 -4.36
C ALA A 35 9.45 -9.36 -4.02
N ARG A 36 10.39 -8.83 -4.81
CA ARG A 36 11.84 -8.94 -4.56
C ARG A 36 12.38 -7.86 -3.63
N LEU A 37 11.60 -6.84 -3.30
CA LEU A 37 12.00 -5.82 -2.32
C LEU A 37 11.87 -6.40 -0.92
N GLU A 38 12.97 -6.50 -0.19
CA GLU A 38 12.97 -7.10 1.16
C GLU A 38 12.57 -6.09 2.23
N ARG A 39 12.99 -4.82 2.08
CA ARG A 39 12.76 -3.78 3.08
C ARG A 39 11.44 -3.06 2.81
N GLU A 40 10.67 -2.85 3.87
CA GLU A 40 9.38 -2.13 3.76
C GLU A 40 9.54 -0.69 3.27
N GLU A 41 10.65 -0.03 3.61
CA GLU A 41 10.97 1.33 3.13
C GLU A 41 11.13 1.41 1.60
N GLU A 42 11.67 0.34 0.99
CA GLU A 42 11.82 0.26 -0.46
C GLU A 42 10.47 0.06 -1.13
N LYS A 43 9.62 -0.78 -0.54
CA LYS A 43 8.24 -0.97 -0.98
C LYS A 43 7.43 0.33 -0.87
N ASP A 44 7.66 1.12 0.17
CA ASP A 44 7.02 2.43 0.31
C ASP A 44 7.48 3.38 -0.80
N THR A 45 8.78 3.43 -1.07
CA THR A 45 9.36 4.25 -2.13
C THR A 45 8.87 3.82 -3.52
N PHE A 46 8.71 2.51 -3.77
CA PHE A 46 8.15 1.96 -5.00
C PHE A 46 6.77 2.56 -5.32
N GLY A 47 5.91 2.72 -4.32
CA GLY A 47 4.58 3.30 -4.49
C GLY A 47 4.59 4.77 -4.92
N LEU A 48 5.68 5.51 -4.70
CA LEU A 48 5.77 6.94 -4.95
C LEU A 48 5.99 7.30 -6.43
N VAL A 49 6.28 6.34 -7.30
CA VAL A 49 6.56 6.57 -8.73
C VAL A 49 5.33 7.15 -9.45
N CYS A 50 4.18 6.48 -9.33
CA CYS A 50 2.90 6.96 -9.88
C CYS A 50 1.71 6.22 -9.25
N LYS A 51 0.48 6.66 -9.58
CA LYS A 51 -0.76 6.03 -9.08
C LYS A 51 -0.89 4.53 -9.41
N ARG A 52 -0.32 4.07 -10.52
CA ARG A 52 -0.33 2.64 -10.91
C ARG A 52 0.51 1.80 -9.94
N TRP A 53 1.74 2.24 -9.67
CA TRP A 53 2.66 1.57 -8.74
C TRP A 53 2.13 1.62 -7.31
N LEU A 54 1.55 2.77 -6.91
CA LEU A 54 0.90 2.92 -5.61
C LEU A 54 -0.24 1.91 -5.39
N ARG A 55 -1.06 1.66 -6.42
CA ARG A 55 -2.16 0.67 -6.35
C ARG A 55 -1.64 -0.75 -6.20
N LEU A 56 -0.63 -1.14 -6.99
CA LEU A 56 0.00 -2.46 -6.89
C LEU A 56 0.66 -2.64 -5.51
N GLN A 57 1.39 -1.65 -5.04
CA GLN A 57 1.98 -1.66 -3.70
C GLN A 57 0.94 -1.85 -2.61
N SER A 58 -0.21 -1.18 -2.75
CA SER A 58 -1.28 -1.26 -1.76
C SER A 58 -1.96 -2.63 -1.75
N SER A 59 -2.18 -3.24 -2.92
CA SER A 59 -2.80 -4.56 -3.02
C SER A 59 -1.91 -5.69 -2.51
N GLU A 60 -0.58 -5.52 -2.56
CA GLU A 60 0.37 -6.52 -2.05
C GLU A 60 0.72 -6.34 -0.57
N ARG A 61 0.31 -5.22 0.06
CA ARG A 61 0.67 -4.96 1.45
C ARG A 61 -0.13 -5.84 2.40
N ARG A 62 0.57 -6.76 3.08
CA ARG A 62 -0.03 -7.72 4.02
C ARG A 62 -0.03 -7.28 5.47
N ARG A 63 0.81 -6.30 5.84
CA ARG A 63 0.99 -5.83 7.22
C ARG A 63 0.93 -4.31 7.30
N LEU A 64 0.26 -3.79 8.32
CA LEU A 64 0.19 -2.36 8.56
C LEU A 64 0.13 -2.06 10.05
N ARG A 65 0.90 -1.05 10.47
CA ARG A 65 0.78 -0.42 11.78
C ARG A 65 0.26 1.00 11.57
N ALA A 66 -0.85 1.36 12.22
CA ALA A 66 -1.45 2.66 12.02
C ALA A 66 -2.15 3.18 13.29
N ARG A 67 -2.34 4.50 13.32
CA ARG A 67 -3.29 5.15 14.21
C ARG A 67 -4.33 5.82 13.34
N ALA A 68 -5.56 5.33 13.41
CA ALA A 68 -6.63 5.75 12.53
C ALA A 68 -7.95 5.65 13.28
N GLY A 69 -8.80 6.67 13.13
CA GLY A 69 -10.21 6.58 13.51
C GLY A 69 -11.06 5.97 12.39
N PRO A 70 -12.39 5.90 12.56
CA PRO A 70 -13.26 5.09 11.70
C PRO A 70 -13.22 5.50 10.22
N ALA A 71 -13.18 6.80 9.93
CA ALA A 71 -13.15 7.31 8.56
C ALA A 71 -11.85 6.94 7.82
N MET A 72 -10.71 6.95 8.52
CA MET A 72 -9.43 6.57 7.95
C MET A 72 -9.32 5.05 7.81
N LEU A 73 -9.82 4.29 8.79
CA LEU A 73 -9.88 2.83 8.73
C LEU A 73 -10.66 2.32 7.51
N ARG A 74 -11.78 2.97 7.15
CA ARG A 74 -12.52 2.64 5.90
C ARG A 74 -11.66 2.82 4.67
N ARG A 75 -10.99 3.98 4.54
CA ARG A 75 -10.07 4.24 3.41
C ARG A 75 -8.91 3.26 3.36
N MET A 76 -8.42 2.85 4.53
CA MET A 76 -7.37 1.84 4.64
C MET A 76 -7.87 0.47 4.20
N ALA A 77 -9.08 0.07 4.58
CA ALA A 77 -9.68 -1.19 4.13
C ALA A 77 -9.85 -1.23 2.60
N ASP A 78 -10.31 -0.12 1.99
CA ASP A 78 -10.44 0.01 0.54
C ASP A 78 -9.08 -0.03 -0.18
N ARG A 79 -8.05 0.57 0.44
CA ARG A 79 -6.71 0.67 -0.13
C ARG A 79 -5.92 -0.64 -0.02
N PHE A 80 -5.98 -1.29 1.13
CA PHE A 80 -5.17 -2.46 1.48
C PHE A 80 -6.06 -3.71 1.51
N SER A 81 -6.60 -4.08 0.35
CA SER A 81 -7.60 -5.15 0.24
C SER A 81 -7.08 -6.55 0.63
N SER A 82 -5.76 -6.75 0.60
CA SER A 82 -5.10 -8.02 0.95
C SER A 82 -4.42 -7.98 2.31
N LEU A 83 -4.80 -7.04 3.18
CA LEU A 83 -4.21 -6.89 4.51
C LEU A 83 -4.55 -8.11 5.38
N VAL A 84 -3.52 -8.70 5.99
CA VAL A 84 -3.63 -9.89 6.86
C VAL A 84 -3.37 -9.55 8.32
N GLU A 85 -2.52 -8.56 8.57
CA GLU A 85 -2.13 -8.13 9.91
C GLU A 85 -2.30 -6.61 10.06
N LEU A 86 -3.09 -6.21 11.05
CA LEU A 86 -3.32 -4.82 11.41
C LEU A 86 -2.91 -4.60 12.87
N ASP A 87 -2.01 -3.65 13.08
CA ASP A 87 -1.57 -3.26 14.41
C ASP A 87 -2.03 -1.84 14.74
N LEU A 88 -2.93 -1.76 15.74
CA LEU A 88 -3.45 -0.52 16.29
C LEU A 88 -3.00 -0.29 17.74
N SER A 89 -1.92 -0.95 18.15
CA SER A 89 -1.39 -0.87 19.51
C SER A 89 -1.07 0.57 19.90
N GLN A 90 -1.43 0.92 21.14
CA GLN A 90 -1.27 2.26 21.68
C GLN A 90 -0.08 2.34 22.63
N SER A 91 0.42 3.57 22.81
CA SER A 91 1.46 3.83 23.80
C SER A 91 0.88 3.81 25.20
N VAL A 92 1.60 3.19 26.14
CA VAL A 92 1.24 3.19 27.57
C VAL A 92 1.22 4.62 28.14
N SER A 93 2.08 5.50 27.62
CA SER A 93 2.39 6.81 28.20
C SER A 93 1.76 8.00 27.47
N ARG A 94 1.09 7.82 26.31
CA ARG A 94 0.47 8.94 25.56
C ARG A 94 -1.06 8.88 25.56
N SER A 95 -1.64 10.05 25.83
CA SER A 95 -3.03 10.35 26.16
C SER A 95 -3.94 10.63 24.95
N PHE A 96 -3.79 9.94 23.82
CA PHE A 96 -4.86 10.01 22.81
C PHE A 96 -6.00 9.12 23.30
N TYR A 97 -6.89 9.74 24.07
CA TYR A 97 -8.05 9.09 24.67
C TYR A 97 -9.33 9.77 24.16
N PRO A 98 -10.34 9.00 23.71
CA PRO A 98 -10.25 7.56 23.51
C PRO A 98 -9.37 7.26 22.29
N GLY A 99 -8.49 6.28 22.38
CA GLY A 99 -7.73 5.78 21.23
C GLY A 99 -8.65 4.93 20.34
N VAL A 100 -8.22 3.74 19.96
CA VAL A 100 -9.09 2.71 19.38
C VAL A 100 -10.28 2.45 20.29
N THR A 101 -11.48 2.46 19.69
CA THR A 101 -12.79 2.26 20.30
C THR A 101 -13.57 1.14 19.63
N ASP A 102 -14.70 0.75 20.21
CA ASP A 102 -15.64 -0.20 19.59
C ASP A 102 -16.15 0.25 18.22
N SER A 103 -16.23 1.57 17.97
CA SER A 103 -16.61 2.11 16.65
C SER A 103 -15.56 1.82 15.57
N ASP A 104 -14.29 1.79 15.95
CA ASP A 104 -13.20 1.39 15.07
C ASP A 104 -13.27 -0.12 14.80
N LEU A 105 -13.56 -0.91 15.83
CA LEU A 105 -13.73 -2.37 15.70
C LEU A 105 -14.89 -2.75 14.77
N SER A 106 -15.98 -2.00 14.78
CA SER A 106 -17.09 -2.18 13.83
C SER A 106 -16.66 -1.97 12.37
N VAL A 107 -15.81 -0.96 12.11
CA VAL A 107 -15.22 -0.76 10.78
C VAL A 107 -14.27 -1.92 10.43
N ILE A 108 -13.49 -2.40 11.40
CA ILE A 108 -12.55 -3.49 11.16
C ILE A 108 -13.30 -4.77 10.78
N ALA A 109 -14.33 -5.11 11.55
CA ALA A 109 -15.18 -6.28 11.37
C ALA A 109 -15.81 -6.36 9.98
N THR A 110 -16.08 -5.22 9.35
CA THR A 110 -16.78 -5.16 8.05
C THR A 110 -15.86 -4.86 6.87
N GLY A 111 -14.75 -4.16 7.10
CA GLY A 111 -13.85 -3.66 6.07
C GLY A 111 -12.71 -4.61 5.70
N PHE A 112 -12.08 -5.28 6.68
CA PHE A 112 -10.85 -6.04 6.43
C PHE A 112 -11.13 -7.54 6.31
N ARG A 113 -11.65 -7.97 5.16
CA ARG A 113 -12.09 -9.35 4.91
C ARG A 113 -10.99 -10.42 4.96
N GLY A 114 -9.73 -10.03 4.76
CA GLY A 114 -8.56 -10.92 4.81
C GLY A 114 -7.81 -10.90 6.14
N LEU A 115 -8.30 -10.15 7.14
CA LEU A 115 -7.58 -9.92 8.38
C LEU A 115 -7.55 -11.20 9.22
N ARG A 116 -6.36 -11.57 9.70
CA ARG A 116 -6.14 -12.75 10.53
C ARG A 116 -5.47 -12.42 11.86
N ILE A 117 -4.73 -11.31 11.91
CA ILE A 117 -3.99 -10.87 13.09
C ILE A 117 -4.35 -9.42 13.36
N LEU A 118 -4.90 -9.15 14.55
CA LEU A 118 -5.25 -7.83 15.01
C LEU A 118 -4.59 -7.56 16.37
N ASN A 119 -3.67 -6.59 16.42
CA ASN A 119 -2.99 -6.22 17.65
C ASN A 119 -3.66 -4.98 18.28
N LEU A 120 -4.22 -5.15 19.48
CA LEU A 120 -4.92 -4.11 20.25
C LEU A 120 -4.22 -3.77 21.58
N GLN A 121 -2.89 -3.91 21.65
CA GLN A 121 -2.18 -3.69 22.91
C GLN A 121 -2.43 -2.27 23.42
N ASN A 122 -2.69 -2.15 24.74
CA ASN A 122 -2.96 -0.90 25.43
C ASN A 122 -4.18 -0.10 24.90
N CYS A 123 -5.12 -0.74 24.20
CA CYS A 123 -6.34 -0.08 23.73
C CYS A 123 -7.40 -0.02 24.85
N LYS A 124 -7.47 1.11 25.56
CA LYS A 124 -8.37 1.29 26.70
C LYS A 124 -9.84 1.58 26.34
N GLY A 125 -10.11 1.97 25.09
CA GLY A 125 -11.44 2.31 24.61
C GLY A 125 -12.21 1.13 24.01
N VAL A 126 -11.61 -0.07 24.00
CA VAL A 126 -12.24 -1.30 23.50
C VAL A 126 -12.93 -2.00 24.66
N THR A 127 -14.17 -2.41 24.45
CA THR A 127 -14.98 -3.15 25.42
C THR A 127 -15.38 -4.53 24.86
N ASP A 128 -16.01 -5.35 25.70
CA ASP A 128 -16.54 -6.65 25.30
C ASP A 128 -17.55 -6.54 24.14
N ALA A 129 -18.31 -5.44 24.06
CA ALA A 129 -19.25 -5.20 22.96
C ALA A 129 -18.51 -5.06 21.62
N GLY A 130 -17.37 -4.37 21.60
CA GLY A 130 -16.49 -4.27 20.44
C GLY A 130 -15.88 -5.61 20.05
N MET A 131 -15.46 -6.42 21.03
CA MET A 131 -14.92 -7.77 20.79
C MET A 131 -15.97 -8.73 20.23
N ILE A 132 -17.21 -8.67 20.72
CA ILE A 132 -18.34 -9.43 20.15
C ILE A 132 -18.60 -9.01 18.71
N THR A 133 -18.56 -7.70 18.42
CA THR A 133 -18.74 -7.17 17.07
C THR A 133 -17.67 -7.69 16.11
N LEU A 134 -16.40 -7.74 16.54
CA LEU A 134 -15.32 -8.36 15.75
C LEU A 134 -15.58 -9.84 15.50
N GLY A 135 -15.89 -10.60 16.55
CA GLY A 135 -16.11 -12.05 16.46
C GLY A 135 -17.28 -12.44 15.55
N ASN A 136 -18.27 -11.56 15.41
CA ASN A 136 -19.41 -11.78 14.51
C ASN A 136 -19.16 -11.32 13.05
N GLY A 137 -18.17 -10.44 12.81
CA GLY A 137 -17.98 -9.83 11.49
C GLY A 137 -16.77 -10.33 10.70
N LEU A 138 -15.68 -10.69 11.39
CA LEU A 138 -14.53 -11.31 10.72
C LEU A 138 -14.82 -12.80 10.40
N PRO A 139 -14.35 -13.30 9.23
CA PRO A 139 -14.56 -14.68 8.81
C PRO A 139 -13.76 -15.71 9.62
#